data_AF-A0A919BSX1-F1
#
_entry.id   AF-A0A919BSX1-F1
#
_cell.length_a   1.000
_cell.length_b   1.000
_cell.length_c   1.000
_cell.angle_alpha   90.00
_cell.angle_beta   90.00
_cell.angle_gamma   90.00
#
_symmetry.space_group_name_H-M   'P 1'
#
loop_
_entity.id
_entity.type
_entity.pdbx_description
1 polymer ?
#
loop_
_entity_poly.entity_id
_entity_poly.type
_entity_poly.pdbx_seq_one_letter_code
_entity_poly.pdbx_strand_id
1 'polypeptide(L)'
;MRDRPGQPAGRRRRPPTGPHPTGRDSSGSKTRLTTDRNGLPLSPGDSGADTQDSQGLEPLVRGIPPIRSHRGPQRRRPAKPHTDKGYDYERLRR
;
A
#
# COMPACT_ATOMS: atom_id res chain seq x y z
N MET A 1 18.99 9.31 -45.92
CA MET A 1 19.40 8.47 -44.78
C MET A 1 18.14 8.18 -43.99
N ARG A 2 17.72 6.92 -43.83
CA ARG A 2 16.43 6.55 -43.21
C ARG A 2 16.71 6.01 -41.81
N ASP A 3 16.26 6.71 -40.78
CA ASP A 3 16.36 6.26 -39.40
C ASP A 3 15.43 5.07 -39.16
N ARG A 4 16.01 4.02 -38.60
CA ARG A 4 15.38 2.73 -38.27
C ARG A 4 14.76 2.88 -36.87
N PRO A 5 13.43 2.82 -36.69
CA PRO A 5 12.86 2.82 -35.34
C PRO A 5 13.20 1.49 -34.65
N GLY A 6 13.85 1.58 -33.50
CA GLY A 6 14.25 0.45 -32.68
C GLY A 6 13.05 -0.39 -32.25
N GLN A 7 13.14 -1.70 -32.42
CA GLN A 7 12.13 -2.64 -31.95
C GLN A 7 12.18 -2.78 -30.42
N PRO A 8 11.05 -2.78 -29.69
CA PRO A 8 11.06 -3.10 -28.28
C PRO A 8 11.33 -4.60 -28.07
N ALA A 9 12.31 -4.89 -27.21
CA ALA A 9 12.71 -6.24 -26.83
C ALA A 9 11.49 -7.06 -26.35
N GLY A 10 11.28 -8.22 -26.98
CA GLY A 10 10.18 -9.12 -26.69
C GLY A 10 10.10 -9.48 -25.21
N ARG A 11 8.89 -9.40 -24.63
CA ARG A 11 8.58 -9.98 -23.33
C ARG A 11 8.86 -11.48 -23.38
N ARG A 12 9.99 -11.93 -22.81
CA ARG A 12 10.23 -13.34 -22.52
C ARG A 12 9.11 -13.86 -21.62
N ARG A 13 8.16 -14.61 -22.18
CA ARG A 13 7.19 -15.40 -21.42
C ARG A 13 7.98 -16.47 -20.68
N ARG A 14 8.11 -16.30 -19.36
CA ARG A 14 8.63 -17.36 -18.48
C ARG A 14 7.72 -18.60 -18.59
N PRO A 15 8.27 -19.83 -18.51
CA PRO A 15 7.45 -21.04 -18.43
C PRO A 15 6.48 -20.91 -17.25
N PRO A 16 5.28 -21.51 -17.33
CA PRO A 16 4.33 -21.48 -16.23
C PRO A 16 4.95 -22.18 -15.01
N THR A 17 5.47 -21.39 -14.08
CA THR A 17 5.62 -21.80 -12.68
C THR A 17 4.23 -22.27 -12.22
N GLY A 18 4.18 -23.38 -11.48
CA GLY A 18 2.95 -24.08 -11.11
C GLY A 18 1.85 -23.20 -10.48
N PRO A 19 0.66 -23.76 -10.26
CA PRO A 19 -0.52 -23.02 -9.83
C PRO A 19 -0.20 -22.10 -8.64
N HIS A 20 -0.46 -20.80 -8.83
CA HIS A 20 -0.49 -19.86 -7.72
C HIS A 20 -1.64 -20.30 -6.80
N PRO A 21 -1.45 -20.41 -5.47
CA PRO A 21 -2.49 -20.86 -4.55
C PRO A 21 -3.76 -19.98 -4.58
N THR A 22 -3.68 -18.81 -5.20
CA THR A 22 -4.78 -17.82 -5.30
C THR A 22 -5.19 -17.51 -6.74
N GLY A 23 -4.93 -18.41 -7.69
CA GLY A 23 -5.28 -18.20 -9.10
C GLY A 23 -4.32 -17.25 -9.81
N ARG A 24 -4.04 -17.52 -11.08
CA ARG A 24 -3.14 -16.73 -11.96
C ARG A 24 -3.92 -15.92 -13.01
N ASP A 25 -5.24 -15.91 -12.91
CA ASP A 25 -6.17 -15.22 -13.81
C ASP A 25 -6.67 -13.88 -13.25
N SER A 26 -6.46 -13.63 -11.96
CA SER A 26 -6.88 -12.42 -11.27
C SER A 26 -5.68 -11.73 -10.62
N SER A 27 -5.44 -10.46 -10.95
CA SER A 27 -4.58 -9.62 -10.12
C SER A 27 -5.35 -9.34 -8.83
N GLY A 28 -5.17 -10.18 -7.80
CA GLY A 28 -5.78 -9.92 -6.51
C GLY A 28 -5.34 -8.54 -5.98
N SER A 29 -6.21 -7.89 -5.21
CA SER A 29 -5.91 -6.63 -4.53
C SER A 29 -6.08 -6.76 -3.03
N LYS A 30 -5.36 -5.92 -2.29
CA LYS A 30 -5.42 -5.75 -0.85
C LYS A 30 -5.79 -4.32 -0.56
N THR A 31 -7.00 -4.13 -0.05
CA THR A 31 -7.48 -2.85 0.44
C THR A 31 -7.09 -2.65 1.90
N ARG A 32 -6.58 -1.47 2.23
CA ARG A 32 -6.14 -1.06 3.56
C ARG A 32 -6.81 0.26 3.91
N LEU A 33 -7.13 0.45 5.19
CA LEU A 33 -7.82 1.63 5.67
C LEU A 33 -7.24 2.10 7.01
N THR A 34 -6.99 3.40 7.13
CA THR A 34 -6.77 4.05 8.42
C THR A 34 -8.06 4.69 8.89
N THR A 35 -8.46 4.43 10.13
CA THR A 35 -9.64 5.04 10.75
C THR A 35 -9.28 5.88 11.95
N ASP A 36 -10.17 6.80 12.33
CA ASP A 36 -10.11 7.43 13.64
C ASP A 36 -10.59 6.45 14.75
N ARG A 37 -10.66 6.95 15.99
CA ARG A 37 -11.15 6.18 17.15
C ARG A 37 -12.63 5.79 17.04
N ASN A 38 -13.44 6.57 16.34
CA ASN A 38 -14.88 6.37 16.18
C ASN A 38 -15.21 5.51 14.95
N GLY A 39 -14.21 5.06 14.20
CA GLY A 39 -14.37 4.25 13.00
C GLY A 39 -14.49 5.06 11.70
N LEU A 40 -14.29 6.39 11.73
CA LEU A 40 -14.33 7.22 10.53
C LEU A 40 -13.13 6.90 9.64
N PRO A 41 -13.32 6.54 8.36
CA PRO A 41 -12.21 6.34 7.42
C PRO A 41 -11.47 7.66 7.16
N LEU A 42 -10.16 7.68 7.46
CA LEU A 42 -9.28 8.83 7.29
C LEU A 42 -8.44 8.75 6.02
N SER A 43 -7.97 7.56 5.68
CA SER A 43 -7.17 7.33 4.47
C SER A 43 -7.35 5.89 3.99
N PRO A 44 -7.97 5.66 2.81
CA PRO A 44 -7.96 4.38 2.15
C PRO A 44 -6.70 4.21 1.29
N GLY A 45 -6.34 2.97 0.99
CA GLY A 45 -5.28 2.64 0.05
C GLY A 45 -5.45 1.23 -0.50
N ASP A 46 -5.20 1.07 -1.79
CA ASP A 46 -5.26 -0.23 -2.46
C ASP A 46 -3.86 -0.62 -2.95
N SER A 47 -3.58 -1.92 -2.94
CA SER A 47 -2.30 -2.47 -3.34
C SER A 47 -2.49 -3.85 -3.95
N GLY A 48 -1.51 -4.35 -4.72
CA GLY A 48 -1.57 -5.70 -5.25
C GLY A 48 -1.58 -6.74 -4.12
N ALA A 49 -2.21 -7.90 -4.35
CA ALA A 49 -2.36 -8.97 -3.36
C ALA A 49 -1.04 -9.41 -2.73
N ASP A 50 0.05 -9.40 -3.49
CA ASP A 50 1.36 -9.83 -3.02
C ASP A 50 2.20 -8.68 -2.42
N THR A 51 1.63 -7.47 -2.32
CA THR A 51 2.32 -6.33 -1.72
C THR A 51 2.49 -6.57 -0.23
N GLN A 52 3.75 -6.59 0.24
CA GLN A 52 4.07 -6.70 1.66
C GLN A 52 3.38 -5.60 2.46
N ASP A 53 2.70 -5.98 3.55
CA ASP A 53 1.87 -5.06 4.34
C ASP A 53 2.66 -3.86 4.85
N SER A 54 3.90 -4.06 5.27
CA SER A 54 4.79 -2.98 5.69
C SER A 54 5.00 -1.83 4.68
N GLN A 55 4.81 -2.07 3.37
CA GLN A 55 4.92 -1.02 2.34
C GLN A 55 3.63 -0.21 2.21
N GLY A 56 2.49 -0.76 2.66
CA GLY A 56 1.19 -0.13 2.62
C GLY A 56 0.94 0.91 3.69
N LEU A 57 1.64 0.87 4.83
CA LEU A 57 1.31 1.71 5.98
C LEU A 57 1.76 3.17 5.83
N GLU A 58 2.99 3.39 5.36
CA GLU A 58 3.54 4.73 5.19
C GLU A 58 2.68 5.66 4.31
N PRO A 59 2.20 5.22 3.12
CA PRO A 59 1.34 6.08 2.30
C PRO A 59 0.00 6.37 2.98
N LEU A 60 -0.57 5.43 3.75
CA LEU A 60 -1.82 5.64 4.49
C LEU A 60 -1.66 6.69 5.58
N VAL A 61 -0.57 6.63 6.35
CA VAL A 61 -0.31 7.63 7.40
C VAL A 61 -0.06 9.01 6.81
N ARG A 62 0.61 9.11 5.66
CA ARG A 62 0.80 10.39 4.94
C ARG A 62 -0.51 10.95 4.37
N GLY A 63 -1.45 10.08 4.03
CA GLY A 63 -2.76 10.45 3.49
C GLY A 63 -3.74 11.01 4.52
N ILE A 64 -3.42 10.93 5.83
CA ILE A 64 -4.31 11.42 6.88
C ILE A 64 -4.51 12.95 6.75
N PRO A 65 -5.77 13.42 6.60
CA PRO A 65 -6.05 14.85 6.54
C PRO A 65 -5.71 15.52 7.88
N PRO A 66 -5.56 16.85 7.92
CA PRO A 66 -5.44 17.58 9.18
C PRO A 66 -6.66 17.34 10.09
N ILE A 67 -6.45 16.63 11.19
CA ILE A 67 -7.47 16.32 12.21
C ILE A 67 -7.35 17.36 13.33
N ARG A 68 -8.48 17.90 13.79
CA ARG A 68 -8.49 18.81 14.94
C ARG A 68 -7.97 18.09 16.17
N SER A 69 -6.97 18.68 16.82
CA SER A 69 -6.50 18.23 18.12
C SER A 69 -7.32 18.91 19.22
N HIS A 70 -7.46 18.24 20.37
CA HIS A 70 -8.14 18.82 21.53
C HIS A 70 -7.35 20.02 22.10
N ARG A 71 -6.02 20.01 21.98
CA ARG A 71 -5.12 21.11 22.35
C ARG A 71 -4.01 21.25 21.30
N GLY A 72 -3.73 22.47 20.87
CA GLY A 72 -2.62 22.79 19.96
C GLY A 72 -2.95 22.68 18.46
N PRO A 73 -1.93 22.56 17.60
CA PRO A 73 -2.10 22.50 16.14
C PRO A 73 -2.85 21.26 15.67
N GLN A 74 -3.45 21.33 14.47
CA GLN A 74 -4.06 20.16 13.83
C GLN A 74 -3.03 19.05 13.62
N ARG A 75 -3.44 17.81 13.87
CA ARG A 75 -2.59 16.62 13.75
C ARG A 75 -2.78 15.97 12.39
N ARG A 76 -1.67 15.60 11.75
CA ARG A 76 -1.66 14.79 10.52
C ARG A 76 -1.07 13.39 10.72
N ARG A 77 -0.64 13.08 11.95
CA ARG A 77 -0.09 11.78 12.32
C ARG A 77 -0.77 11.24 13.58
N PRO A 78 -1.04 9.93 13.65
CA PRO A 78 -1.50 9.28 14.86
C PRO A 78 -0.47 9.46 15.97
N ALA A 79 -0.94 9.62 17.21
CA ALA A 79 -0.04 9.60 18.37
C ALA A 79 0.38 8.17 18.73
N LYS A 80 -0.50 7.20 18.50
CA LYS A 80 -0.27 5.77 18.71
C LYS A 80 -1.07 5.00 17.65
N PRO A 81 -0.44 4.51 16.58
CA PRO A 81 -1.14 3.68 15.60
C PRO A 81 -1.50 2.33 16.23
N HIS A 82 -2.75 1.88 16.03
CA HIS A 82 -3.13 0.49 16.25
C HIS A 82 -3.15 -0.19 14.89
N THR A 83 -2.18 -1.06 14.65
CA THR A 83 -2.02 -1.82 13.42
C THR A 83 -2.01 -3.31 13.75
N ASP A 84 -2.24 -4.17 12.77
CA ASP A 84 -2.04 -5.60 12.97
C ASP A 84 -0.55 -5.95 13.13
N LYS A 85 -0.30 -7.18 13.57
CA LYS A 85 1.05 -7.68 13.88
C LYS A 85 1.98 -7.74 12.65
N GLY A 86 1.44 -7.84 11.45
CA GLY A 86 2.18 -7.78 10.18
C GLY A 86 2.80 -6.41 9.88
N TYR A 87 2.47 -5.38 10.66
CA TYR A 87 3.11 -4.06 10.60
C TYR A 87 4.21 -3.86 11.65
N ASP A 88 4.52 -4.90 12.43
CA ASP A 88 5.44 -4.82 13.56
C ASP A 88 6.92 -4.76 13.15
N TYR A 89 7.31 -3.66 12.51
CA TYR A 89 8.67 -3.36 12.10
C TYR A 89 9.15 -2.10 12.80
N GLU A 90 10.41 -2.08 13.23
CA GLU A 90 11.02 -0.92 13.90
C GLU A 90 10.88 0.38 13.11
N ARG A 91 10.92 0.32 11.77
CA ARG A 91 10.72 1.49 10.90
C ARG A 91 9.29 2.05 10.92
N LEU A 92 8.30 1.24 11.31
CA LEU A 92 6.88 1.58 11.32
C LEU A 92 6.34 1.92 12.72
N ARG A 93 7.15 1.73 13.78
CA ARG A 93 6.79 2.02 15.18
C ARG A 93 7.04 3.49 15.61
N ARG A 94 7.65 4.32 14.75
CA ARG A 94 8.05 5.71 15.06
C ARG A 94 7.00 6.73 14.65
#